data_AF-A0A369N669-F1
#
_entry.id   AF-A0A369N669-F1
#
_cell.length_a   1.000
_cell.length_b   1.000
_cell.length_c   1.000
_cell.angle_alpha   90.00
_cell.angle_beta   90.00
_cell.angle_gamma   90.00
#
_symmetry.space_group_name_H-M   'P 1'
#
loop_
_entity.id
_entity.type
_entity.pdbx_description
1 polymer ?
#
loop_
_entity_poly.entity_id
_entity_poly.type
_entity_poly.pdbx_seq_one_letter_code
_entity_poly.pdbx_strand_id
1 'polypeptide(L)'
;MTRKRGMATAFAAACLVLAGCAGPLNLMQESIYCDDARIAQGFDTYTVANRTGSLFDRKIGGLTGLETWLRISVPNEGGEFRVDYDATVSDGDFKIVFVDEKNVDTVCEGTARGSRVFTLDRGGYALKAVGAHASAEIAFELQASEGVTAVATGDAFDDDQAVDLEPIES
;
A
#
# COMPACT_ATOMS: atom_id res chain seq x y z
N MET A 1 9.71 64.98 43.37
CA MET A 1 10.22 63.92 42.46
C MET A 1 9.64 62.58 42.89
N THR A 2 9.65 61.56 42.00
CA THR A 2 9.12 60.18 42.08
C THR A 2 7.60 60.01 41.86
N ARG A 3 7.13 59.85 40.60
CA ARG A 3 7.05 58.64 39.70
C ARG A 3 5.77 57.84 39.95
N LYS A 4 4.69 58.10 39.22
CA LYS A 4 4.27 57.58 37.89
C LYS A 4 3.65 56.17 37.91
N ARG A 5 2.36 56.16 37.54
CA ARG A 5 1.44 55.07 37.20
C ARG A 5 1.96 54.18 36.07
N GLY A 6 1.51 52.92 36.03
CA GLY A 6 1.57 52.10 34.82
C GLY A 6 1.36 50.62 35.09
N MET A 7 0.10 50.19 35.21
CA MET A 7 -0.31 48.78 35.10
C MET A 7 -0.56 48.53 33.61
N ALA A 8 0.32 47.77 32.97
CA ALA A 8 0.17 47.34 31.58
C ALA A 8 0.31 45.82 31.53
N THR A 9 -0.83 45.14 31.56
CA THR A 9 -0.95 43.70 31.32
C THR A 9 -0.78 43.47 29.82
N ALA A 10 0.38 42.95 29.41
CA ALA A 10 0.63 42.61 28.02
C ALA A 10 -0.09 41.30 27.65
N PHE A 11 -1.06 41.39 26.75
CA PHE A 11 -1.77 40.27 26.14
C PHE A 11 -0.85 39.64 25.09
N ALA A 12 -0.26 38.48 25.39
CA ALA A 12 0.54 37.75 24.42
C ALA A 12 -0.40 37.03 23.44
N ALA A 13 -0.56 37.59 22.24
CA ALA A 13 -1.22 36.92 21.12
C ALA A 13 -0.31 35.80 20.61
N ALA A 14 -0.68 34.55 20.90
CA ALA A 14 -0.07 33.38 20.31
C ALA A 14 -0.47 33.29 18.83
N CYS A 15 0.42 33.71 17.93
CA CYS A 15 0.30 33.43 16.50
C CYS A 15 0.52 31.92 16.27
N LEU A 16 -0.57 31.15 16.22
CA LEU A 16 -0.60 29.82 15.62
C LEU A 16 -0.32 29.99 14.12
N VAL A 17 0.94 29.82 13.74
CA VAL A 17 1.32 29.68 12.33
C VAL A 17 0.77 28.33 11.89
N LEU A 18 -0.28 28.35 11.07
CA LEU A 18 -0.71 27.20 10.27
C LEU A 18 0.37 26.94 9.21
N ALA A 19 1.52 26.40 9.64
CA ALA A 19 2.43 25.71 8.74
C ALA A 19 1.69 24.44 8.32
N GLY A 20 1.27 24.37 7.06
CA GLY A 20 0.61 23.19 6.51
C GLY A 20 1.43 21.95 6.84
N CYS A 21 0.74 20.90 7.30
CA CYS A 21 1.31 19.60 7.67
C CYS A 21 1.82 18.81 6.45
N ALA A 22 2.66 19.40 5.60
CA ALA A 22 3.62 18.64 4.80
C ALA A 22 4.75 18.19 5.74
N GLY A 23 4.41 17.35 6.71
CA GLY A 23 5.28 16.92 7.78
C GLY A 23 6.25 15.79 7.36
N PRO A 24 7.09 15.30 8.30
CA PRO A 24 8.02 14.19 8.08
C PRO A 24 7.35 12.88 7.62
N LEU A 25 6.03 12.75 7.79
CA LEU A 25 5.24 11.63 7.27
C LEU A 25 5.28 11.53 5.74
N ASN A 26 5.26 12.64 5.00
CA ASN A 26 5.31 12.60 3.53
C ASN A 26 6.67 12.11 3.03
N LEU A 27 7.77 12.61 3.62
CA LEU A 27 9.12 12.13 3.33
C LEU A 27 9.31 10.65 3.71
N MET A 28 8.67 10.23 4.79
CA MET A 28 8.69 8.85 5.26
C MET A 28 7.88 7.92 4.35
N GLN A 29 6.79 8.38 3.72
CA GLN A 29 6.02 7.60 2.75
C GLN A 29 6.75 7.47 1.41
N GLU A 30 7.31 8.58 0.90
CA GLU A 30 8.08 8.59 -0.35
C GLU A 30 9.29 7.65 -0.30
N SER A 31 9.99 7.58 0.84
CA SER A 31 11.16 6.71 1.00
C SER A 31 10.84 5.21 1.03
N ILE A 32 9.58 4.81 1.24
CA ILE A 32 9.20 3.38 1.31
C ILE A 32 9.45 2.67 -0.01
N TYR A 33 9.36 3.38 -1.14
CA TYR A 33 9.53 2.78 -2.46
C TYR A 33 10.83 1.96 -2.58
N CYS A 34 11.91 2.42 -1.93
CA CYS A 34 13.23 1.79 -1.96
C CYS A 34 13.60 1.06 -0.66
N ASP A 35 12.66 0.86 0.28
CA ASP A 35 12.94 0.32 1.61
C ASP A 35 12.17 -0.98 1.88
N ASP A 36 12.74 -2.09 1.43
CA ASP A 36 12.12 -3.43 1.57
C ASP A 36 11.90 -3.81 3.04
N ALA A 37 12.78 -3.36 3.95
CA ALA A 37 12.61 -3.63 5.38
C ALA A 37 11.36 -2.95 5.96
N ARG A 38 10.94 -1.83 5.36
CA ARG A 38 9.68 -1.17 5.70
C ARG A 38 8.49 -1.75 4.93
N ILE A 39 8.68 -2.15 3.68
CA ILE A 39 7.64 -2.84 2.89
C ILE A 39 7.22 -4.16 3.55
N ALA A 40 8.19 -4.90 4.11
CA ALA A 40 7.96 -6.17 4.79
C ALA A 40 7.10 -6.03 6.06
N GLN A 41 7.03 -4.84 6.66
CA GLN A 41 6.29 -4.62 7.91
C GLN A 41 4.78 -4.76 7.71
N GLY A 42 4.07 -5.23 8.75
CA GLY A 42 2.65 -5.56 8.66
C GLY A 42 1.67 -4.37 8.65
N PHE A 43 2.15 -3.12 8.60
CA PHE A 43 1.27 -1.94 8.60
C PHE A 43 1.33 -1.19 7.27
N ASP A 44 0.21 -0.58 6.93
CA ASP A 44 0.07 0.25 5.74
C ASP A 44 0.31 1.72 6.10
N THR A 45 0.91 2.47 5.18
CA THR A 45 1.02 3.92 5.30
C THR A 45 1.02 4.51 3.92
N TYR A 46 -0.11 5.08 3.53
CA TYR A 46 -0.28 5.57 2.18
C TYR A 46 -1.24 6.76 2.13
N THR A 47 -1.13 7.50 1.04
CA THR A 47 -2.13 8.43 0.55
C THR A 47 -2.56 7.95 -0.82
N VAL A 48 -3.87 7.81 -1.04
CA VAL A 48 -4.44 7.43 -2.33
C VAL A 48 -5.40 8.52 -2.84
N ALA A 49 -5.34 8.81 -4.14
CA ALA A 49 -6.22 9.74 -4.83
C ALA A 49 -6.89 9.08 -6.03
N ASN A 50 -8.16 9.42 -6.26
CA ASN A 50 -8.93 9.00 -7.44
C ASN A 50 -8.86 7.47 -7.71
N ARG A 51 -9.06 6.66 -6.66
CA ARG A 51 -9.16 5.20 -6.81
C ARG A 51 -10.54 4.82 -7.32
N THR A 52 -10.57 4.03 -8.39
CA THR A 52 -11.79 3.48 -8.98
C THR A 52 -11.55 2.05 -9.46
N GLY A 53 -12.63 1.31 -9.70
CA GLY A 53 -12.56 -0.10 -10.11
C GLY A 53 -12.58 -1.07 -8.93
N SER A 54 -12.29 -2.34 -9.22
CA SER A 54 -12.25 -3.44 -8.26
C SER A 54 -10.81 -3.72 -7.81
N LEU A 55 -10.59 -4.87 -7.17
CA LEU A 55 -9.25 -5.38 -6.95
C LEU A 55 -8.61 -5.92 -8.23
N PHE A 56 -9.40 -6.56 -9.10
CA PHE A 56 -8.93 -7.23 -10.32
C PHE A 56 -8.76 -6.28 -11.51
N ASP A 57 -9.39 -5.12 -11.47
CA ASP A 57 -9.24 -4.05 -12.45
C ASP A 57 -9.34 -2.72 -11.70
N ARG A 58 -8.19 -2.08 -11.50
CA ARG A 58 -8.04 -0.94 -10.59
C ARG A 58 -7.34 0.21 -11.30
N LYS A 59 -7.93 1.39 -11.15
CA LYS A 59 -7.31 2.66 -11.56
C LYS A 59 -7.01 3.53 -10.35
N ILE A 60 -5.82 4.10 -10.33
CA ILE A 60 -5.29 4.93 -9.25
C ILE A 60 -4.72 6.19 -9.88
N GLY A 61 -5.23 7.36 -9.49
CA GLY A 61 -4.73 8.65 -9.97
C GLY A 61 -3.66 9.28 -9.07
N GLY A 62 -3.21 8.56 -8.04
CA GLY A 62 -2.16 8.98 -7.12
C GLY A 62 -2.02 7.98 -5.98
N LEU A 63 -0.83 7.42 -5.80
CA LEU A 63 -0.44 6.60 -4.66
C LEU A 63 0.95 7.02 -4.17
N THR A 64 1.03 7.36 -2.90
CA THR A 64 2.30 7.59 -2.21
C THR A 64 2.32 6.77 -0.93
N GLY A 65 3.32 5.89 -0.78
CA GLY A 65 3.47 4.98 0.35
C GLY A 65 3.16 3.52 -0.01
N LEU A 66 2.68 2.76 0.98
CA LEU A 66 2.44 1.32 0.93
C LEU A 66 1.00 0.99 1.34
N GLU A 67 0.29 0.28 0.48
CA GLU A 67 -1.05 -0.25 0.74
C GLU A 67 -1.06 -1.77 0.53
N THR A 68 -1.53 -2.53 1.51
CA THR A 68 -1.82 -3.95 1.33
C THR A 68 -3.11 -4.07 0.55
N TRP A 69 -3.15 -4.94 -0.47
CA TRP A 69 -4.36 -5.17 -1.27
C TRP A 69 -4.96 -6.55 -1.01
N LEU A 70 -4.13 -7.57 -0.83
CA LEU A 70 -4.57 -8.90 -0.41
C LEU A 70 -3.74 -9.38 0.77
N ARG A 71 -4.42 -10.08 1.68
CA ARG A 71 -3.80 -11.00 2.64
C ARG A 71 -4.10 -12.42 2.18
N ILE A 72 -3.04 -13.22 2.02
CA ILE A 72 -3.13 -14.61 1.62
C ILE A 72 -2.79 -15.48 2.84
N SER A 73 -3.54 -16.55 3.04
CA SER A 73 -3.35 -17.51 4.13
C SER A 73 -3.25 -18.93 3.59
N VAL A 74 -2.21 -19.62 4.02
CA VAL A 74 -1.95 -21.04 3.73
C VAL A 74 -2.01 -21.79 5.06
N PRO A 75 -3.18 -22.33 5.45
CA PRO A 75 -3.41 -22.87 6.80
C PRO A 75 -2.80 -24.26 7.01
N ASN A 76 -2.70 -25.06 5.94
CA ASN A 76 -2.35 -26.48 5.99
C ASN A 76 -1.04 -26.76 5.24
N GLU A 77 -1.11 -27.55 4.16
CA GLU A 77 0.02 -27.84 3.29
C GLU A 77 0.32 -26.63 2.40
N GLY A 78 1.59 -26.53 1.97
CA GLY A 78 2.02 -25.51 1.03
C GLY A 78 1.26 -25.58 -0.30
N GLY A 79 1.49 -24.61 -1.17
CA GLY A 79 0.83 -24.54 -2.46
C GLY A 79 1.50 -23.55 -3.38
N GLU A 80 0.81 -23.19 -4.44
CA GLU A 80 1.25 -22.18 -5.38
C GLU A 80 0.25 -21.03 -5.42
N PHE A 81 0.76 -19.82 -5.64
CA PHE A 81 -0.02 -18.64 -5.91
C PHE A 81 0.53 -17.96 -7.15
N ARG A 82 -0.35 -17.71 -8.11
CA ARG A 82 -0.02 -17.11 -9.40
C ARG A 82 -0.70 -15.76 -9.53
N VAL A 83 0.09 -14.78 -9.98
CA VAL A 83 -0.35 -13.43 -10.32
C VAL A 83 -0.04 -13.17 -11.77
N ASP A 84 -1.07 -13.17 -12.61
CA ASP A 84 -1.00 -12.59 -13.93
C ASP A 84 -1.38 -11.11 -13.83
N TYR A 85 -0.60 -10.24 -14.47
CA TYR A 85 -0.76 -8.79 -14.34
C TYR A 85 -0.59 -8.08 -15.68
N ASP A 86 -1.32 -6.98 -15.83
CA ASP A 86 -1.13 -5.97 -16.85
C ASP A 86 -1.20 -4.60 -16.17
N ALA A 87 -0.05 -3.96 -15.99
CA ALA A 87 0.08 -2.69 -15.29
C ALA A 87 0.57 -1.61 -16.25
N THR A 88 -0.14 -0.49 -16.28
CA THR A 88 0.24 0.72 -17.01
C THR A 88 0.43 1.86 -16.02
N VAL A 89 1.65 2.39 -15.95
CA VAL A 89 2.01 3.53 -15.10
C VAL A 89 2.09 4.78 -15.96
N SER A 90 1.33 5.80 -15.57
CA SER A 90 1.18 7.06 -16.31
C SER A 90 1.92 8.23 -15.67
N ASP A 91 2.21 8.14 -14.36
CA ASP A 91 3.00 9.12 -13.62
C ASP A 91 3.63 8.48 -12.38
N GLY A 92 4.75 9.02 -11.90
CA GLY A 92 5.48 8.54 -10.72
C GLY A 92 6.03 7.11 -10.83
N ASP A 93 6.48 6.57 -9.68
CA ASP A 93 7.04 5.22 -9.59
C ASP A 93 6.09 4.28 -8.86
N PHE A 94 5.79 3.13 -9.48
CA PHE A 94 4.84 2.14 -8.95
C PHE A 94 5.44 0.74 -9.00
N LYS A 95 5.21 -0.06 -7.95
CA LYS A 95 5.49 -1.49 -7.97
C LYS A 95 4.47 -2.28 -7.16
N ILE A 96 4.27 -3.53 -7.56
CA ILE A 96 3.51 -4.52 -6.80
C ILE A 96 4.50 -5.53 -6.25
N VAL A 97 4.35 -5.84 -4.97
CA VAL A 97 5.24 -6.74 -4.24
C VAL A 97 4.45 -7.82 -3.53
N PHE A 98 5.05 -9.00 -3.45
CA PHE A 98 4.58 -10.13 -2.67
C PHE A 98 5.50 -10.30 -1.47
N VAL A 99 4.93 -10.46 -0.27
CA VAL A 99 5.66 -10.34 1.00
C VAL A 99 5.36 -11.52 1.92
N ASP A 100 6.40 -12.10 2.54
CA ASP A 100 6.33 -13.25 3.47
C ASP A 100 6.93 -12.94 4.88
N GLU A 101 6.33 -12.02 5.63
CA GLU A 101 6.87 -11.43 6.88
C GLU A 101 8.19 -10.66 6.74
N LYS A 102 9.19 -11.17 6.01
CA LYS A 102 10.55 -10.63 5.96
C LYS A 102 11.07 -10.39 4.55
N ASN A 103 10.69 -11.22 3.58
CA ASN A 103 11.14 -11.08 2.22
C ASN A 103 10.11 -10.29 1.41
N VAL A 104 10.61 -9.57 0.43
CA VAL A 104 9.84 -8.75 -0.49
C VAL A 104 10.25 -9.17 -1.89
N ASP A 105 9.33 -9.77 -2.61
CA ASP A 105 9.50 -10.15 -4.01
C ASP A 105 8.70 -9.20 -4.90
N THR A 106 9.39 -8.49 -5.80
CA THR A 106 8.71 -7.68 -6.81
C THR A 106 7.95 -8.57 -7.77
N VAL A 107 6.62 -8.39 -7.85
CA VAL A 107 5.75 -9.01 -8.86
C VAL A 107 5.94 -8.30 -10.18
N CYS A 108 5.82 -6.97 -10.16
CA CYS A 108 6.07 -6.08 -11.30
C CYS A 108 6.44 -4.66 -10.82
N GLU A 109 7.11 -3.92 -11.69
CA GLU A 109 7.55 -2.54 -11.44
C GLU A 109 7.44 -1.73 -12.73
N GLY A 110 6.88 -0.52 -12.63
CA GLY A 110 6.58 0.32 -13.78
C GLY A 110 5.46 -0.25 -14.68
N THR A 111 5.48 0.16 -15.95
CA THR A 111 4.57 -0.40 -16.97
C THR A 111 5.07 -1.77 -17.41
N ALA A 112 4.31 -2.81 -17.09
CA ALA A 112 4.70 -4.20 -17.36
C ALA A 112 3.48 -5.10 -17.46
N ARG A 113 3.59 -6.15 -18.30
CA ARG A 113 2.63 -7.25 -18.40
C ARG A 113 3.36 -8.57 -18.25
N GLY A 114 2.83 -9.48 -17.46
CA GLY A 114 3.48 -10.76 -17.22
C GLY A 114 2.76 -11.66 -16.24
N SER A 115 3.48 -12.67 -15.79
CA SER A 115 3.03 -13.67 -14.85
C SER A 115 4.12 -13.98 -13.84
N ARG A 116 3.74 -14.17 -12.57
CA ARG A 116 4.63 -14.65 -11.51
C ARG A 116 3.95 -15.75 -10.72
N VAL A 117 4.67 -16.84 -10.50
CA VAL A 117 4.24 -17.96 -9.67
C VAL A 117 5.13 -18.01 -8.42
N PHE A 118 4.50 -18.13 -7.26
CA PHE A 118 5.14 -18.22 -5.96
C PHE A 118 4.82 -19.57 -5.34
N THR A 119 5.86 -20.29 -4.93
CA THR A 119 5.71 -21.47 -4.06
C THR A 119 5.54 -20.98 -2.63
N LEU A 120 4.47 -21.44 -1.96
CA LEU A 120 4.08 -21.02 -0.64
C LEU A 120 4.24 -22.15 0.36
N ASP A 121 4.92 -21.86 1.46
CA ASP A 121 4.82 -22.66 2.68
C ASP A 121 3.61 -22.25 3.52
N ARG A 122 3.29 -23.05 4.54
CA ARG A 122 2.29 -22.69 5.55
C ARG A 122 2.64 -21.34 6.18
N GLY A 123 1.73 -20.38 6.11
CA GLY A 123 1.97 -19.05 6.62
C GLY A 123 1.01 -17.99 6.09
N GLY A 124 1.31 -16.74 6.43
CA GLY A 124 0.60 -15.57 5.93
C GLY A 124 1.47 -14.79 4.95
N TYR A 125 0.86 -14.31 3.88
CA TYR A 125 1.51 -13.50 2.86
C TYR A 125 0.68 -12.26 2.57
N ALA A 126 1.30 -11.26 1.94
CA ALA A 126 0.60 -10.06 1.51
C ALA A 126 0.99 -9.67 0.08
N LEU A 127 -0.01 -9.33 -0.74
CA LEU A 127 0.19 -8.63 -1.99
C LEU A 127 -0.02 -7.14 -1.72
N LYS A 128 1.00 -6.33 -1.96
CA LYS A 128 1.00 -4.90 -1.63
C LYS A 128 1.35 -4.05 -2.84
N ALA A 129 0.77 -2.86 -2.90
CA ALA A 129 1.14 -1.82 -3.84
C ALA A 129 2.02 -0.76 -3.16
N VAL A 130 3.08 -0.36 -3.84
CA VAL A 130 4.01 0.68 -3.38
C VAL A 130 4.08 1.76 -4.45
N GLY A 131 3.82 3.01 -4.04
CA GLY A 131 3.84 4.16 -4.93
C GLY A 131 4.70 5.30 -4.41
N ALA A 132 5.37 6.00 -5.31
CA ALA A 132 5.94 7.33 -5.07
C ALA A 132 5.31 8.31 -6.06
N HIS A 133 4.22 8.97 -5.61
CA HIS A 133 3.40 9.86 -6.44
C HIS A 133 2.85 9.20 -7.70
N ALA A 134 2.46 7.93 -7.59
CA ALA A 134 2.19 7.10 -8.75
C ALA A 134 0.75 7.15 -9.25
N SER A 135 0.56 7.26 -10.56
CA SER A 135 -0.72 7.04 -11.22
C SER A 135 -0.66 5.79 -12.09
N ALA A 136 -1.52 4.82 -11.84
CA ALA A 136 -1.47 3.51 -12.50
C ALA A 136 -2.85 2.92 -12.77
N GLU A 137 -2.93 2.13 -13.84
CA GLU A 137 -4.03 1.23 -14.15
C GLU A 137 -3.49 -0.20 -14.09
N ILE A 138 -4.17 -1.09 -13.36
CA ILE A 138 -3.70 -2.45 -13.07
C ILE A 138 -4.86 -3.42 -13.28
N ALA A 139 -4.64 -4.44 -14.09
CA ALA A 139 -5.49 -5.62 -14.15
C ALA A 139 -4.75 -6.84 -13.58
N PHE A 140 -5.48 -7.68 -12.84
CA PHE A 140 -4.99 -8.95 -12.29
C PHE A 140 -5.89 -10.12 -12.66
N GLU A 141 -5.26 -11.26 -12.88
CA GLU A 141 -5.88 -12.57 -12.71
C GLU A 141 -5.08 -13.31 -11.61
N LEU A 142 -5.80 -13.81 -10.60
CA LEU A 142 -5.20 -14.41 -9.41
C LEU A 142 -5.63 -15.87 -9.32
N GLN A 143 -4.64 -16.75 -9.25
CA GLN A 143 -4.88 -18.19 -9.17
C GLN A 143 -4.13 -18.79 -7.99
N ALA A 144 -4.67 -19.84 -7.39
CA ALA A 144 -3.98 -20.54 -6.32
C ALA A 144 -4.28 -22.04 -6.29
N SER A 145 -3.39 -22.79 -5.64
CA SER A 145 -3.65 -24.18 -5.28
C SER A 145 -4.80 -24.30 -4.27
N GLU A 146 -5.42 -25.49 -4.23
CA GLU A 146 -6.46 -25.81 -3.25
C GLU A 146 -5.98 -25.56 -1.81
N GLY A 147 -6.82 -24.93 -1.00
CA GLY A 147 -6.53 -24.63 0.41
C GLY A 147 -5.81 -23.30 0.66
N VAL A 148 -5.28 -22.64 -0.37
CA VAL A 148 -4.82 -21.25 -0.29
C VAL A 148 -6.04 -20.34 -0.33
N THR A 149 -6.15 -19.42 0.64
CA THR A 149 -7.27 -18.48 0.74
C THR A 149 -6.77 -17.04 0.72
N ALA A 150 -7.56 -16.12 0.18
CA ALA A 150 -7.23 -14.71 0.15
C ALA A 150 -8.39 -13.83 0.60
N VAL A 151 -8.01 -12.68 1.18
CA VAL A 151 -8.92 -11.63 1.62
C VAL A 151 -8.41 -10.31 1.07
N ALA A 152 -9.25 -9.63 0.31
CA ALA A 152 -9.04 -8.25 -0.11
C ALA A 152 -9.23 -7.35 1.10
N THR A 153 -8.26 -6.47 1.33
CA THR A 153 -8.33 -5.57 2.49
C THR A 153 -9.29 -4.42 2.20
N GLY A 154 -10.23 -4.22 3.11
CA GLY A 154 -11.11 -3.05 3.09
C GLY A 154 -10.38 -1.77 3.47
N ASP A 155 -11.02 -0.62 3.23
CA ASP A 155 -10.54 0.66 3.76
C ASP A 155 -11.33 1.07 5.02
N ALA A 156 -11.26 2.34 5.45
CA ALA A 156 -11.94 2.78 6.68
C ALA A 156 -13.47 2.65 6.65
N PHE A 157 -14.06 2.40 5.48
CA PHE A 157 -15.51 2.33 5.28
C PHE A 157 -16.01 0.95 4.84
N ASP A 158 -15.11 0.09 4.39
CA ASP A 158 -15.42 -1.24 3.87
C ASP A 158 -14.74 -2.32 4.72
N ASP A 159 -15.46 -3.42 4.97
CA ASP A 159 -14.87 -4.59 5.61
C ASP A 159 -13.98 -5.37 4.63
N ASP A 160 -13.05 -6.14 5.20
CA ASP A 160 -12.28 -7.14 4.48
C ASP A 160 -13.20 -8.15 3.75
N GLN A 161 -12.93 -8.43 2.47
CA GLN A 161 -13.76 -9.30 1.64
C GLN A 161 -13.00 -10.54 1.18
N ALA A 162 -13.61 -11.72 1.31
CA ALA A 162 -13.04 -12.95 0.77
C ALA A 162 -12.92 -12.85 -0.76
N VAL A 163 -11.77 -13.28 -1.28
CA VAL A 163 -11.48 -13.31 -2.72
C VAL A 163 -11.53 -14.76 -3.17
N ASP A 164 -12.35 -15.02 -4.19
CA ASP A 164 -12.35 -16.31 -4.89
C ASP A 164 -11.13 -16.34 -5.82
N LEU A 165 -10.24 -17.30 -5.60
CA LEU A 165 -9.03 -17.48 -6.39
C LEU A 165 -9.28 -18.61 -7.39
N GLU A 166 -8.96 -18.37 -8.65
CA GLU A 166 -9.11 -19.42 -9.65
C GLU A 166 -8.14 -20.58 -9.36
N PRO A 167 -8.51 -21.83 -9.67
CA PRO A 167 -7.59 -22.94 -9.55
C PRO A 167 -6.45 -22.78 -10.58
N ILE A 168 -5.23 -23.11 -10.17
CA ILE A 168 -4.11 -23.19 -11.12
C ILE A 168 -4.35 -24.37 -12.07
N GLU A 169 -4.46 -24.09 -13.37
CA GLU A 169 -4.54 -25.13 -14.40
C GLU A 169 -3.17 -25.79 -14.58
N SER A 170 -3.12 -27.11 -14.36
CA SER A 170 -1.93 -27.97 -14.50
C SER A 170 -1.64 -28.37 -15.94
#